data_AF-A0A443ZK70-F1
#
_entry.id   AF-A0A443ZK70-F1
#
_cell.length_a   1.000
_cell.length_b   1.000
_cell.length_c   1.000
_cell.angle_alpha   90.00
_cell.angle_beta   90.00
_cell.angle_gamma   90.00
#
_symmetry.space_group_name_H-M   'P 1'
#
loop_
_entity.id
_entity.type
_entity.pdbx_description
1 polymer ?
#
loop_
_entity_poly.entity_id
_entity_poly.type
_entity_poly.pdbx_seq_one_letter_code
_entity_poly.pdbx_strand_id
1 'polypeptide(L)'
;MLEDPQSHNEQIVEHDRVVLDSHGFIDTRRFHGGIGSLDVLRALRSSRQQQRPLSLNLQLPPGVCMAGKAIDAYIDCLAREIDLVGCHLGRQQRVEQLHLGGATPGPELLVRLLAPLRKRFSVSSLEGGDYSADVDVNHTGWATIGLLREQGFNHVSLFGSDQSQDPVPFHSLIDAARTFGYRTVSIELRYGHAWQTPVLFLQQLAGLVELEPDRLLVLDCAQAPQRHAQWRMRPSGAEQDKVLMRHLCLQHLLAAGYQHIGLGQFVRPDDDLAVARERGYLGRNGLGFTPYGYCDHVGLGLGAISQFETLYAQNTHALNDYLTQLQRGQLATCRGWRPGSTS
;
A
#
# COMPACT_ATOMS: atom_id res chain seq x y z
N MET A 1 11.40 -13.42 -42.98
CA MET A 1 11.54 -12.23 -42.13
C MET A 1 10.75 -12.52 -40.87
N LEU A 2 11.45 -12.78 -39.78
CA LEU A 2 10.85 -13.01 -38.47
C LEU A 2 10.68 -11.64 -37.82
N GLU A 3 9.45 -11.28 -37.48
CA GLU A 3 9.14 -10.06 -36.73
C GLU A 3 9.53 -10.22 -35.27
N ASP A 4 10.15 -9.16 -34.74
CA ASP A 4 10.78 -9.07 -33.43
C ASP A 4 9.70 -8.90 -32.32
N PRO A 5 9.67 -9.71 -31.24
CA PRO A 5 8.62 -9.66 -30.22
C PRO A 5 8.64 -8.42 -29.29
N GLN A 6 9.55 -7.46 -29.51
CA GLN A 6 9.76 -6.34 -28.57
C GLN A 6 8.88 -5.10 -28.81
N SER A 7 8.01 -5.07 -29.82
CA SER A 7 7.35 -3.81 -30.24
C SER A 7 5.95 -3.55 -29.64
N HIS A 8 5.43 -4.38 -28.73
CA HIS A 8 4.04 -4.25 -28.25
C HIS A 8 3.86 -3.86 -26.78
N ASN A 9 4.92 -3.45 -26.07
CA ASN A 9 4.85 -3.17 -24.63
C ASN A 9 5.02 -1.69 -24.22
N GLU A 10 5.04 -0.75 -25.17
CA GLU A 10 5.42 0.66 -24.89
C GLU A 10 4.27 1.65 -24.72
N GLN A 11 3.00 1.29 -25.00
CA GLN A 11 1.95 2.33 -25.11
C GLN A 11 1.11 2.60 -23.84
N ILE A 12 1.38 1.97 -22.68
CA ILE A 12 0.62 2.24 -21.43
C ILE A 12 1.53 2.68 -20.26
N VAL A 13 2.87 2.63 -20.40
CA VAL A 13 3.81 2.77 -19.28
C VAL A 13 4.51 4.14 -19.20
N GLU A 14 4.39 5.01 -20.21
CA GLU A 14 5.18 6.25 -20.24
C GLU A 14 4.77 7.32 -19.21
N HIS A 15 3.50 7.42 -18.83
CA HIS A 15 3.04 8.50 -17.95
C HIS A 15 3.47 8.32 -16.48
N ASP A 16 3.66 7.08 -16.00
CA ASP A 16 4.01 6.78 -14.60
C ASP A 16 5.53 6.74 -14.33
N ARG A 17 6.36 6.60 -15.37
CA ARG A 17 7.82 6.46 -15.22
C ARG A 17 8.53 7.70 -14.66
N VAL A 18 7.94 8.88 -14.79
CA VAL A 18 8.66 10.13 -14.48
C VAL A 18 8.74 10.39 -12.96
N VAL A 19 7.80 9.87 -12.16
CA VAL A 19 7.78 10.07 -10.69
C VAL A 19 8.19 8.83 -9.93
N LEU A 20 7.97 7.64 -10.49
CA LEU A 20 8.44 6.42 -9.86
C LEU A 20 9.97 6.35 -9.96
N ASP A 21 10.66 6.20 -8.83
CA ASP A 21 12.11 6.00 -8.80
C ASP A 21 12.51 4.64 -9.42
N SER A 22 13.80 4.32 -9.45
CA SER A 22 14.29 3.03 -9.97
C SER A 22 13.78 1.82 -9.20
N HIS A 23 13.29 2.03 -7.97
CA HIS A 23 12.66 1.02 -7.12
C HIS A 23 11.12 1.09 -7.21
N GLY A 24 10.62 1.96 -8.09
CA GLY A 24 9.25 2.46 -8.30
C GLY A 24 8.45 2.81 -7.06
N PHE A 25 9.10 3.52 -6.15
CA PHE A 25 8.43 4.37 -5.19
C PHE A 25 8.24 5.76 -5.78
N ILE A 26 7.24 6.49 -5.30
CA ILE A 26 7.07 7.90 -5.66
C ILE A 26 8.29 8.67 -5.16
N ASP A 27 9.04 9.30 -6.08
CA ASP A 27 10.22 10.10 -5.77
C ASP A 27 9.81 11.45 -5.15
N THR A 28 9.53 11.41 -3.85
CA THR A 28 9.12 12.59 -3.11
C THR A 28 10.20 13.66 -2.95
N ARG A 29 11.44 13.42 -3.41
CA ARG A 29 12.51 14.45 -3.44
C ARG A 29 12.19 15.57 -4.42
N ARG A 30 11.33 15.31 -5.40
CA ARG A 30 10.84 16.32 -6.36
C ARG A 30 9.74 17.21 -5.77
N PHE A 31 9.20 16.87 -4.59
CA PHE A 31 8.07 17.61 -4.03
C PHE A 31 8.52 18.95 -3.46
N HIS A 32 7.75 19.99 -3.74
CA HIS A 32 7.99 21.35 -3.24
C HIS A 32 6.70 21.93 -2.62
N GLY A 33 6.84 22.98 -1.80
CA GLY A 33 5.72 23.62 -1.08
C GLY A 33 4.78 24.49 -1.94
N GLY A 34 4.93 24.46 -3.26
CA GLY A 34 4.09 25.23 -4.19
C GLY A 34 2.76 24.57 -4.55
N ILE A 35 2.53 23.35 -4.05
CA ILE A 35 1.30 22.59 -4.23
C ILE A 35 0.56 22.54 -2.88
N GLY A 36 -0.70 22.97 -2.87
CA GLY A 36 -1.52 23.01 -1.66
C GLY A 36 -2.94 22.48 -1.85
N SER A 37 -3.79 22.71 -0.85
CA SER A 37 -5.19 22.29 -0.81
C SER A 37 -5.95 22.54 -2.12
N LEU A 38 -5.87 23.76 -2.67
CA LEU A 38 -6.65 24.16 -3.85
C LEU A 38 -6.27 23.36 -5.11
N ASP A 39 -5.01 22.94 -5.24
CA ASP A 39 -4.56 22.12 -6.35
C ASP A 39 -5.21 20.74 -6.32
N VAL A 40 -5.25 20.12 -5.14
CA VAL A 40 -5.91 18.83 -4.92
C VAL A 40 -7.41 18.95 -5.18
N LEU A 41 -8.07 19.98 -4.65
CA LEU A 41 -9.51 20.20 -4.88
C LEU A 41 -9.86 20.46 -6.36
N ARG A 42 -8.95 21.03 -7.15
CA ARG A 42 -9.11 21.15 -8.61
C ARG A 42 -8.94 19.80 -9.29
N ALA A 43 -7.92 19.02 -8.90
CA ALA A 43 -7.69 17.69 -9.44
C ALA A 43 -8.86 16.73 -9.16
N LEU A 44 -9.41 16.72 -7.94
CA LEU A 44 -10.60 15.92 -7.59
C LEU A 44 -11.82 16.28 -8.47
N ARG A 45 -12.02 17.57 -8.75
CA ARG A 45 -13.12 18.00 -9.64
C ARG A 45 -12.90 17.59 -11.09
N SER A 46 -11.66 17.63 -11.58
CA SER A 46 -11.29 17.13 -12.91
C SER A 46 -11.53 15.63 -13.02
N SER A 47 -11.04 14.86 -12.03
CA SER A 47 -11.29 13.41 -11.89
C SER A 47 -12.79 13.10 -11.98
N ARG A 48 -13.61 13.85 -11.23
CA ARG A 48 -15.07 13.75 -11.26
C ARG A 48 -15.66 14.04 -12.63
N GLN A 49 -15.25 15.11 -13.29
CA GLN A 49 -15.77 15.46 -14.62
C GLN A 49 -15.50 14.34 -15.65
N GLN A 50 -14.36 13.66 -15.51
CA GLN A 50 -13.96 12.57 -16.38
C GLN A 50 -14.46 11.19 -15.92
N GLN A 51 -15.17 11.12 -14.78
CA GLN A 51 -15.64 9.88 -14.16
C GLN A 51 -14.54 8.84 -13.98
N ARG A 52 -13.31 9.28 -13.66
CA ARG A 52 -12.17 8.38 -13.49
C ARG A 52 -12.40 7.44 -12.29
N PRO A 53 -12.01 6.16 -12.39
CA PRO A 53 -12.02 5.26 -11.26
C PRO A 53 -11.04 5.71 -10.18
N LEU A 54 -11.35 5.37 -8.94
CA LEU A 54 -10.60 5.81 -7.77
C LEU A 54 -9.86 4.65 -7.10
N SER A 55 -8.65 4.94 -6.65
CA SER A 55 -7.88 4.13 -5.71
C SER A 55 -7.73 4.92 -4.40
N LEU A 56 -8.35 4.45 -3.32
CA LEU A 56 -8.30 5.11 -2.03
C LEU A 56 -7.22 4.49 -1.15
N ASN A 57 -6.40 5.31 -0.50
CA ASN A 57 -5.41 4.86 0.47
C ASN A 57 -5.58 5.61 1.78
N LEU A 58 -5.81 4.89 2.86
CA LEU A 58 -5.91 5.42 4.21
C LEU A 58 -4.63 5.07 4.96
N GLN A 59 -3.86 6.10 5.31
CA GLN A 59 -2.66 5.94 6.10
C GLN A 59 -2.99 6.16 7.58
N LEU A 60 -2.82 5.11 8.38
CA LEU A 60 -2.85 5.20 9.82
C LEU A 60 -1.40 5.33 10.34
N PRO A 61 -1.12 6.27 11.26
CA PRO A 61 0.23 6.45 11.79
C PRO A 61 0.67 5.18 12.54
N PRO A 62 1.95 4.79 12.42
CA PRO A 62 2.47 3.59 13.06
C PRO A 62 2.45 3.74 14.58
N GLY A 63 2.02 2.67 15.24
CA GLY A 63 1.82 2.69 16.67
C GLY A 63 0.57 3.46 17.05
N VAL A 64 -0.32 2.76 17.72
CA VAL A 64 -1.28 3.32 18.68
C VAL A 64 -0.53 4.00 19.86
N CYS A 65 0.59 4.69 19.60
CA CYS A 65 1.27 5.59 20.53
C CYS A 65 0.42 6.82 20.88
N MET A 66 -0.71 6.98 20.20
CA MET A 66 -1.77 7.91 20.55
C MET A 66 -2.87 7.19 21.35
N ALA A 67 -2.52 6.43 22.39
CA ALA A 67 -3.53 5.83 23.26
C ALA A 67 -4.46 6.91 23.85
N GLY A 68 -5.77 6.64 23.88
CA GLY A 68 -6.77 7.56 24.40
C GLY A 68 -7.14 8.69 23.43
N LYS A 69 -7.28 9.91 23.94
CA LYS A 69 -7.92 11.04 23.21
C LYS A 69 -7.30 11.40 21.87
N ALA A 70 -6.04 11.04 21.64
CA ALA A 70 -5.33 11.51 20.47
C ALA A 70 -5.56 10.62 19.22
N ILE A 71 -5.78 9.32 19.38
CA ILE A 71 -6.26 8.49 18.25
C ILE A 71 -7.69 8.89 17.88
N ASP A 72 -8.55 9.18 18.86
CA ASP A 72 -9.90 9.67 18.60
C ASP A 72 -9.90 10.99 17.82
N ALA A 73 -9.08 11.95 18.23
CA ALA A 73 -8.94 13.21 17.53
C ALA A 73 -8.42 13.03 16.09
N TYR A 74 -7.53 12.07 15.88
CA TYR A 74 -7.04 11.73 14.55
C TYR A 74 -8.15 11.12 13.68
N ILE A 75 -8.89 10.13 14.19
CA ILE A 75 -10.00 9.49 13.47
C ILE A 75 -11.09 10.52 13.14
N ASP A 76 -11.42 11.43 14.05
CA ASP A 76 -12.38 12.50 13.80
C ASP A 76 -11.89 13.46 12.69
N CYS A 77 -10.60 13.81 12.68
CA CYS A 77 -10.03 14.64 11.62
C CYS A 77 -9.99 13.89 10.28
N LEU A 78 -9.62 12.61 10.28
CA LEU A 78 -9.64 11.77 9.08
C LEU A 78 -11.05 11.63 8.50
N ALA A 79 -12.08 11.50 9.36
CA ALA A 79 -13.48 11.55 8.93
C ALA A 79 -13.86 12.89 8.29
N ARG A 80 -13.37 14.02 8.82
CA ARG A 80 -13.55 15.34 8.18
C ARG A 80 -12.81 15.43 6.85
N GLU A 81 -11.61 14.87 6.74
CA GLU A 81 -10.86 14.83 5.49
C GLU A 81 -11.64 14.03 4.42
N ILE A 82 -12.17 12.85 4.79
CA ILE A 82 -13.06 12.04 3.97
C ILE A 82 -14.27 12.86 3.49
N ASP A 83 -14.89 13.62 4.38
CA ASP A 83 -16.01 14.49 4.03
C ASP A 83 -15.59 15.61 3.05
N LEU A 84 -14.48 16.31 3.31
CA LEU A 84 -13.97 17.38 2.46
C LEU A 84 -13.66 16.86 1.07
N VAL A 85 -12.90 15.78 0.96
CA VAL A 85 -12.55 15.15 -0.32
C VAL A 85 -13.79 14.61 -1.04
N GLY A 86 -14.66 13.91 -0.32
CA GLY A 86 -15.88 13.31 -0.86
C GLY A 86 -16.85 14.33 -1.46
N CYS A 87 -16.88 15.57 -0.97
CA CYS A 87 -17.70 16.64 -1.56
C CYS A 87 -17.28 17.03 -2.99
N HIS A 88 -16.03 16.76 -3.36
CA HIS A 88 -15.49 17.11 -4.68
C HIS A 88 -15.53 15.97 -5.68
N LEU A 89 -15.82 14.75 -5.23
CA LEU A 89 -15.92 13.55 -6.06
C LEU A 89 -17.38 13.25 -6.45
N GLY A 90 -17.53 12.44 -7.49
CA GLY A 90 -18.83 12.01 -8.00
C GLY A 90 -19.35 10.80 -7.23
N ARG A 91 -20.64 10.79 -6.89
CA ARG A 91 -21.28 9.62 -6.26
C ARG A 91 -21.23 8.35 -7.13
N GLN A 92 -21.05 8.50 -8.45
CA GLN A 92 -20.98 7.41 -9.42
C GLN A 92 -19.54 7.00 -9.75
N GLN A 93 -18.52 7.73 -9.26
CA GLN A 93 -17.13 7.30 -9.45
C GLN A 93 -16.88 6.05 -8.63
N ARG A 94 -16.57 4.96 -9.32
CA ARG A 94 -16.29 3.67 -8.71
C ARG A 94 -14.96 3.70 -7.97
N VAL A 95 -14.94 3.12 -6.77
CA VAL A 95 -13.70 2.79 -6.06
C VAL A 95 -13.28 1.38 -6.48
N GLU A 96 -12.26 1.30 -7.34
CA GLU A 96 -11.68 0.03 -7.78
C GLU A 96 -10.76 -0.55 -6.72
N GLN A 97 -10.04 0.31 -6.00
CA GLN A 97 -9.07 -0.11 -4.98
C GLN A 97 -9.26 0.67 -3.68
N LEU A 98 -9.11 -0.03 -2.56
CA LEU A 98 -9.08 0.54 -1.21
C LEU A 98 -7.94 -0.10 -0.45
N HIS A 99 -7.07 0.71 0.12
CA HIS A 99 -5.97 0.23 0.94
C HIS A 99 -6.02 0.87 2.32
N LEU A 100 -5.96 0.04 3.36
CA LEU A 100 -5.78 0.46 4.74
C LEU A 100 -4.33 0.16 5.15
N GLY A 101 -3.49 1.17 5.10
CA GLY A 101 -2.06 1.06 5.36
C GLY A 101 -1.64 1.57 6.74
N GLY A 102 -0.51 1.06 7.23
CA GLY A 102 0.06 1.45 8.52
C GLY A 102 -0.44 0.58 9.69
N ALA A 103 -0.92 1.20 10.76
CA ALA A 103 -1.40 0.46 11.93
C ALA A 103 -2.81 -0.09 11.73
N THR A 104 -3.06 -1.34 12.09
CA THR A 104 -4.41 -1.92 12.11
C THR A 104 -5.14 -1.41 13.36
N PRO A 105 -6.24 -0.64 13.22
CA PRO A 105 -6.97 -0.13 14.38
C PRO A 105 -7.76 -1.26 15.04
N GLY A 106 -8.07 -1.09 16.33
CA GLY A 106 -8.98 -1.99 17.02
C GLY A 106 -10.39 -2.00 16.39
N PRO A 107 -11.20 -3.05 16.63
CA PRO A 107 -12.48 -3.26 15.97
C PRO A 107 -13.43 -2.06 15.95
N GLU A 108 -13.64 -1.41 17.09
CA GLU A 108 -14.56 -0.25 17.20
C GLU A 108 -14.10 0.94 16.35
N LEU A 109 -12.80 1.23 16.36
CA LEU A 109 -12.21 2.32 15.57
C LEU A 109 -12.27 2.01 14.08
N LEU A 110 -12.08 0.75 13.68
CA LEU A 110 -12.19 0.32 12.29
C LEU A 110 -13.60 0.62 11.72
N VAL A 111 -14.65 0.23 12.46
CA VAL A 111 -16.04 0.51 12.05
C VAL A 111 -16.29 2.01 11.94
N ARG A 112 -15.85 2.78 12.93
CA ARG A 112 -16.02 4.24 12.96
C ARG A 112 -15.26 4.94 11.83
N LEU A 113 -14.10 4.42 11.44
CA LEU A 113 -13.30 4.93 10.32
C LEU A 113 -13.95 4.66 8.96
N LEU A 114 -14.47 3.45 8.75
CA LEU A 114 -14.99 3.03 7.44
C LEU A 114 -16.40 3.54 7.16
N ALA A 115 -17.19 3.83 8.20
CA ALA A 115 -18.54 4.39 8.06
C ALA A 115 -18.61 5.67 7.19
N PRO A 116 -17.83 6.74 7.46
CA PRO A 116 -17.85 7.94 6.62
C PRO A 116 -17.35 7.67 5.20
N LEU A 117 -16.36 6.78 5.05
CA LEU A 117 -15.82 6.40 3.75
C LEU A 117 -16.90 5.74 2.88
N ARG A 118 -17.60 4.73 3.40
CA ARG A 118 -18.71 4.07 2.70
C ARG A 118 -19.89 4.99 2.39
N LYS A 119 -20.10 6.02 3.22
CA LYS A 119 -21.14 7.04 2.97
C LYS A 119 -20.79 7.98 1.82
N ARG A 120 -19.49 8.31 1.66
CA ARG A 120 -19.00 9.31 0.70
C ARG A 120 -18.58 8.74 -0.64
N PHE A 121 -18.05 7.53 -0.65
CA PHE A 121 -17.48 6.90 -1.83
C PHE A 121 -18.29 5.67 -2.26
N SER A 122 -18.35 5.41 -3.56
CA SER A 122 -19.00 4.22 -4.12
C SER A 122 -18.09 3.00 -3.98
N VAL A 123 -17.92 2.55 -2.74
CA VAL A 123 -17.23 1.30 -2.40
C VAL A 123 -18.21 0.14 -2.58
N SER A 124 -17.89 -0.77 -3.50
CA SER A 124 -18.74 -1.94 -3.76
C SER A 124 -18.75 -2.84 -2.54
N SER A 125 -19.92 -3.31 -2.12
CA SER A 125 -20.05 -3.92 -0.80
C SER A 125 -19.39 -5.29 -0.68
N LEU A 126 -19.15 -6.07 -1.73
CA LEU A 126 -18.58 -7.41 -1.52
C LEU A 126 -17.81 -8.12 -2.65
N GLU A 127 -17.85 -7.71 -3.92
CA GLU A 127 -17.23 -8.54 -5.00
C GLU A 127 -16.58 -7.77 -6.16
N GLY A 128 -16.58 -6.44 -6.13
CA GLY A 128 -16.12 -5.64 -7.29
C GLY A 128 -14.75 -4.99 -7.18
N GLY A 129 -14.16 -4.85 -5.97
CA GLY A 129 -12.95 -4.05 -5.76
C GLY A 129 -11.82 -4.82 -5.10
N ASP A 130 -10.61 -4.27 -5.21
CA ASP A 130 -9.38 -4.78 -4.57
C ASP A 130 -9.12 -4.03 -3.26
N TYR A 131 -9.58 -4.64 -2.17
CA TYR A 131 -9.62 -4.03 -0.85
C TYR A 131 -8.63 -4.73 0.07
N SER A 132 -7.52 -4.04 0.35
CA SER A 132 -6.35 -4.58 1.04
C SER A 132 -6.10 -3.89 2.37
N ALA A 133 -5.64 -4.64 3.36
CA ALA A 133 -5.24 -4.10 4.66
C ALA A 133 -3.87 -4.63 5.09
N ASP A 134 -3.04 -3.74 5.61
CA ASP A 134 -1.79 -4.08 6.29
C ASP A 134 -2.11 -4.54 7.72
N VAL A 135 -1.55 -5.69 8.11
CA VAL A 135 -1.81 -6.35 9.41
C VAL A 135 -0.51 -6.71 10.13
N ASP A 136 -0.31 -6.12 11.31
CA ASP A 136 0.78 -6.53 12.21
C ASP A 136 0.39 -7.81 12.94
N VAL A 137 1.12 -8.89 12.69
CA VAL A 137 0.84 -10.20 13.28
C VAL A 137 1.02 -10.25 14.81
N ASN A 138 1.76 -9.29 15.40
CA ASN A 138 1.98 -9.25 16.85
C ASN A 138 0.83 -8.59 17.61
N HIS A 139 -0.02 -7.84 16.93
CA HIS A 139 -1.04 -6.99 17.54
C HIS A 139 -2.46 -7.29 17.06
N THR A 140 -2.60 -8.31 16.21
CA THR A 140 -3.86 -8.63 15.55
C THR A 140 -4.25 -10.08 15.82
N GLY A 141 -5.55 -10.31 15.97
CA GLY A 141 -6.12 -11.65 16.14
C GLY A 141 -7.24 -11.91 15.14
N TRP A 142 -7.83 -13.11 15.24
CA TRP A 142 -8.91 -13.59 14.37
C TRP A 142 -10.10 -12.64 14.29
N ALA A 143 -10.49 -12.02 15.40
CA ALA A 143 -11.63 -11.09 15.44
C ALA A 143 -11.44 -9.89 14.49
N THR A 144 -10.23 -9.35 14.40
CA THR A 144 -9.94 -8.23 13.49
C THR A 144 -9.92 -8.68 12.03
N ILE A 145 -9.38 -9.87 11.72
CA ILE A 145 -9.41 -10.45 10.37
C ILE A 145 -10.86 -10.69 9.92
N GLY A 146 -11.69 -11.28 10.79
CA GLY A 146 -13.12 -11.47 10.53
C GLY A 146 -13.83 -10.14 10.27
N LEU A 147 -13.60 -9.14 11.11
CA LEU A 147 -14.20 -7.81 10.93
C LEU A 147 -13.75 -7.13 9.63
N LEU A 148 -12.46 -7.17 9.28
CA LEU A 148 -11.98 -6.64 7.99
C LEU A 148 -12.72 -7.32 6.82
N ARG A 149 -12.92 -8.65 6.88
CA ARG A 149 -13.69 -9.37 5.86
C ARG A 149 -15.14 -8.91 5.79
N GLU A 150 -15.81 -8.74 6.93
CA GLU A 150 -17.18 -8.19 6.99
C GLU A 150 -17.24 -6.76 6.41
N GLN A 151 -16.15 -6.02 6.57
CA GLN A 151 -15.97 -4.71 5.95
C GLN A 151 -15.51 -4.77 4.48
N GLY A 152 -15.56 -5.94 3.84
CA GLY A 152 -15.35 -6.14 2.41
C GLY A 152 -13.89 -6.25 1.99
N PHE A 153 -12.92 -6.20 2.91
CA PHE A 153 -11.53 -6.45 2.59
C PHE A 153 -11.35 -7.90 2.14
N ASN A 154 -10.67 -8.09 1.02
CA ASN A 154 -10.47 -9.39 0.37
C ASN A 154 -8.99 -9.72 0.15
N HIS A 155 -8.08 -8.78 0.47
CA HIS A 155 -6.64 -8.98 0.52
C HIS A 155 -6.10 -8.54 1.88
N VAL A 156 -5.15 -9.29 2.44
CA VAL A 156 -4.39 -8.90 3.64
C VAL A 156 -2.90 -9.01 3.39
N SER A 157 -2.15 -8.03 3.88
CA SER A 157 -0.69 -8.01 3.87
C SER A 157 -0.19 -8.17 5.30
N LEU A 158 0.26 -9.37 5.64
CA LEU A 158 0.77 -9.71 6.96
C LEU A 158 2.22 -9.27 7.07
N PHE A 159 2.54 -8.50 8.10
CA PHE A 159 3.90 -8.10 8.42
C PHE A 159 4.16 -8.28 9.91
N GLY A 160 5.41 -8.36 10.31
CA GLY A 160 5.79 -8.34 11.72
C GLY A 160 7.03 -9.18 12.04
N SER A 161 7.49 -9.02 13.29
CA SER A 161 8.63 -9.66 13.94
C SER A 161 9.78 -10.05 13.00
N ASP A 162 10.62 -9.07 12.66
CA ASP A 162 11.85 -9.39 11.94
C ASP A 162 12.74 -10.33 12.77
N GLN A 163 12.70 -10.26 14.11
CA GLN A 163 13.65 -10.97 14.98
C GLN A 163 13.23 -12.38 15.41
N SER A 164 11.93 -12.73 15.36
CA SER A 164 11.51 -14.09 15.71
C SER A 164 11.48 -14.96 14.47
N GLN A 165 12.20 -16.08 14.52
CA GLN A 165 12.04 -17.16 13.53
C GLN A 165 10.71 -17.91 13.67
N ASP A 166 9.90 -17.60 14.68
CA ASP A 166 8.64 -18.28 14.95
C ASP A 166 7.55 -17.87 13.94
N PRO A 167 7.10 -18.79 13.05
CA PRO A 167 6.04 -18.52 12.10
C PRO A 167 4.64 -18.61 12.70
N VAL A 168 4.49 -19.00 13.98
CA VAL A 168 3.18 -19.25 14.62
C VAL A 168 2.20 -18.07 14.50
N PRO A 169 2.59 -16.80 14.70
CA PRO A 169 1.67 -15.67 14.51
C PRO A 169 1.16 -15.54 13.07
N PHE A 170 2.03 -15.80 12.09
CA PHE A 170 1.63 -15.80 10.67
C PHE A 170 0.66 -16.94 10.38
N HIS A 171 0.98 -18.16 10.82
CA HIS A 171 0.13 -19.34 10.60
C HIS A 171 -1.30 -19.09 11.08
N SER A 172 -1.47 -18.62 12.33
CA SER A 172 -2.80 -18.35 12.90
C SER A 172 -3.62 -17.34 12.09
N LEU A 173 -3.00 -16.27 11.59
CA LEU A 173 -3.71 -15.24 10.83
C LEU A 173 -3.93 -15.63 9.36
N ILE A 174 -3.05 -16.43 8.77
CA ILE A 174 -3.27 -17.04 7.44
C ILE A 174 -4.46 -17.99 7.52
N ASP A 175 -4.54 -18.83 8.55
CA ASP A 175 -5.68 -19.72 8.77
C ASP A 175 -6.97 -18.94 8.96
N ALA A 176 -6.95 -17.86 9.74
CA ALA A 176 -8.08 -16.96 9.88
C ALA A 176 -8.52 -16.39 8.51
N ALA A 177 -7.58 -15.84 7.75
CA ALA A 177 -7.87 -15.23 6.45
C ALA A 177 -8.45 -16.26 5.46
N ARG A 178 -7.89 -17.47 5.40
CA ARG A 178 -8.44 -18.57 4.59
C ARG A 178 -9.84 -18.96 5.06
N THR A 179 -10.05 -19.09 6.36
CA THR A 179 -11.35 -19.43 6.96
C THR A 179 -12.43 -18.41 6.62
N PHE A 180 -12.08 -17.12 6.63
CA PHE A 180 -13.00 -16.03 6.27
C PHE A 180 -13.10 -15.78 4.75
N GLY A 181 -12.41 -16.57 3.92
CA GLY A 181 -12.51 -16.48 2.46
C GLY A 181 -11.89 -15.19 1.90
N TYR A 182 -10.72 -14.82 2.40
CA TYR A 182 -9.86 -13.85 1.71
C TYR A 182 -9.40 -14.43 0.37
N ARG A 183 -9.34 -13.57 -0.64
CA ARG A 183 -8.87 -13.94 -1.99
C ARG A 183 -7.35 -14.09 -2.02
N THR A 184 -6.65 -13.27 -1.25
CA THR A 184 -5.20 -13.23 -1.26
C THR A 184 -4.68 -12.94 0.15
N VAL A 185 -3.61 -13.63 0.51
CA VAL A 185 -2.83 -13.42 1.73
C VAL A 185 -1.37 -13.20 1.33
N SER A 186 -0.90 -11.97 1.54
CA SER A 186 0.50 -11.58 1.35
C SER A 186 1.28 -11.67 2.65
N ILE A 187 2.57 -12.00 2.56
CA ILE A 187 3.53 -11.81 3.64
C ILE A 187 4.59 -10.78 3.22
N GLU A 188 4.78 -9.73 4.02
CA GLU A 188 5.92 -8.81 3.87
C GLU A 188 7.10 -9.28 4.73
N LEU A 189 8.23 -9.54 4.09
CA LEU A 189 9.47 -9.98 4.72
C LEU A 189 10.59 -8.98 4.45
N ARG A 190 11.43 -8.71 5.46
CA ARG A 190 12.58 -7.81 5.31
C ARG A 190 13.90 -8.55 5.47
N TYR A 191 14.87 -8.17 4.65
CA TYR A 191 16.23 -8.68 4.70
C TYR A 191 17.25 -7.55 4.84
N GLY A 192 18.46 -7.90 5.28
CA GLY A 192 19.57 -6.96 5.39
C GLY A 192 19.70 -6.23 6.71
N HIS A 193 18.95 -6.59 7.74
CA HIS A 193 19.15 -6.03 9.08
C HIS A 193 20.51 -6.43 9.65
N ALA A 194 21.13 -5.58 10.49
CA ALA A 194 22.47 -5.83 11.04
C ALA A 194 22.60 -7.12 11.89
N TRP A 195 21.49 -7.63 12.42
CA TRP A 195 21.45 -8.89 13.19
C TRP A 195 21.12 -10.11 12.32
N GLN A 196 20.74 -9.92 11.04
CA GLN A 196 20.46 -11.04 10.14
C GLN A 196 21.76 -11.59 9.54
N THR A 197 21.85 -12.91 9.48
CA THR A 197 22.81 -13.61 8.61
C THR A 197 22.06 -14.28 7.47
N PRO A 198 22.73 -14.58 6.33
CA PRO A 198 22.09 -15.27 5.21
C PRO A 198 21.39 -16.58 5.61
N VAL A 199 21.96 -17.31 6.57
CA VAL A 199 21.40 -18.55 7.11
C VAL A 199 20.10 -18.30 7.88
N LEU A 200 20.10 -17.33 8.81
CA LEU A 200 18.91 -17.02 9.61
C LEU A 200 17.75 -16.52 8.73
N PHE A 201 18.07 -15.68 7.74
CA PHE A 201 17.09 -15.18 6.78
C PHE A 201 16.48 -16.33 5.96
N LEU A 202 17.30 -17.26 5.46
CA LEU A 202 16.80 -18.39 4.67
C LEU A 202 15.94 -19.35 5.50
N GLN A 203 16.30 -19.58 6.78
CA GLN A 203 15.47 -20.36 7.71
C GLN A 203 14.09 -19.72 7.91
N GLN A 204 14.05 -18.41 8.14
CA GLN A 204 12.80 -17.67 8.27
C GLN A 204 11.97 -17.73 6.98
N LEU A 205 12.60 -17.54 5.82
CA LEU A 205 11.94 -17.62 4.53
C LEU A 205 11.32 -19.01 4.30
N ALA A 206 12.08 -20.09 4.58
CA ALA A 206 11.60 -21.45 4.43
C ALA A 206 10.36 -21.72 5.29
N GLY A 207 10.38 -21.31 6.57
CA GLY A 207 9.22 -21.46 7.45
C GLY A 207 7.99 -20.67 7.00
N LEU A 208 8.18 -19.50 6.37
CA LEU A 208 7.05 -18.73 5.80
C LEU A 208 6.50 -19.33 4.51
N VAL A 209 7.36 -19.95 3.69
CA VAL A 209 6.95 -20.65 2.47
C VAL A 209 6.11 -21.89 2.78
N GLU A 210 6.39 -22.60 3.88
CA GLU A 210 5.59 -23.74 4.35
C GLU A 210 4.14 -23.35 4.69
N LEU A 211 3.88 -22.08 5.00
CA LEU A 211 2.52 -21.57 5.23
C LEU A 211 1.75 -21.33 3.93
N GLU A 212 2.42 -21.44 2.78
CA GLU A 212 1.87 -21.28 1.44
C GLU A 212 1.11 -19.95 1.20
N PRO A 213 1.68 -18.78 1.53
CA PRO A 213 1.02 -17.52 1.21
C PRO A 213 0.84 -17.35 -0.30
N ASP A 214 -0.17 -16.60 -0.72
CA ASP A 214 -0.41 -16.34 -2.14
C ASP A 214 0.66 -15.43 -2.73
N ARG A 215 1.19 -14.52 -1.90
CA ARG A 215 2.21 -13.54 -2.27
C ARG A 215 3.26 -13.36 -1.19
N LEU A 216 4.50 -13.09 -1.61
CA LEU A 216 5.54 -12.56 -0.73
C LEU A 216 6.09 -11.24 -1.28
N LEU A 217 6.24 -10.26 -0.41
CA LEU A 217 6.92 -8.99 -0.70
C LEU A 217 8.20 -8.92 0.14
N VAL A 218 9.34 -9.16 -0.52
CA VAL A 218 10.65 -9.23 0.13
C VAL A 218 11.44 -7.95 -0.10
N LEU A 219 11.65 -7.17 0.95
CA LEU A 219 12.20 -5.81 0.88
C LEU A 219 13.53 -5.67 1.62
N ASP A 220 14.42 -4.85 1.07
CA ASP A 220 15.63 -4.42 1.76
C ASP A 220 15.25 -3.50 2.94
N CYS A 221 15.74 -3.78 4.14
CA CYS A 221 15.45 -2.97 5.32
C CYS A 221 15.88 -1.50 5.19
N ALA A 222 16.92 -1.23 4.39
CA ALA A 222 17.41 0.13 4.14
C ALA A 222 16.53 0.89 3.13
N GLN A 223 15.73 0.17 2.32
CA GLN A 223 14.91 0.73 1.24
C GLN A 223 13.41 0.56 1.50
N ALA A 224 12.99 0.41 2.77
CA ALA A 224 11.59 0.21 3.11
C ALA A 224 10.69 1.31 2.47
N PRO A 225 9.51 0.94 1.92
CA PRO A 225 8.54 1.88 1.34
C PRO A 225 8.18 3.02 2.29
N GLN A 226 7.67 4.14 1.77
CA GLN A 226 7.30 5.29 2.61
C GLN A 226 6.17 4.98 3.61
N ARG A 227 5.21 4.10 3.26
CA ARG A 227 4.20 3.57 4.21
C ARG A 227 4.81 2.81 5.39
N HIS A 228 6.08 2.43 5.25
CA HIS A 228 6.92 1.72 6.21
C HIS A 228 8.15 2.56 6.60
N ALA A 229 8.00 3.89 6.70
CA ALA A 229 9.10 4.78 7.04
C ALA A 229 9.70 4.51 8.43
N GLN A 230 8.90 4.06 9.41
CA GLN A 230 9.39 3.76 10.77
C GLN A 230 10.46 2.66 10.80
N TRP A 231 10.53 1.83 9.75
CA TRP A 231 11.43 0.69 9.68
C TRP A 231 12.83 1.04 9.14
N ARG A 232 12.99 2.19 8.46
CA ARG A 232 14.27 2.68 7.93
C ARG A 232 15.31 3.01 9.01
N MET A 233 14.87 3.16 10.26
CA MET A 233 15.71 3.58 11.39
C MET A 233 16.58 2.45 11.97
N ARG A 234 16.46 1.21 11.47
CA ARG A 234 17.22 0.05 11.97
C ARG A 234 18.60 -0.06 11.30
N PRO A 235 19.65 -0.46 12.04
CA PRO A 235 20.98 -0.66 11.46
C PRO A 235 20.95 -1.69 10.33
N SER A 236 21.61 -1.37 9.21
CA SER A 236 21.79 -2.28 8.07
C SER A 236 23.01 -3.17 8.28
N GLY A 237 22.93 -4.42 7.84
CA GLY A 237 24.03 -5.36 7.77
C GLY A 237 24.96 -5.07 6.59
N ALA A 238 25.97 -5.94 6.43
CA ALA A 238 26.95 -5.83 5.36
C ALA A 238 26.31 -6.02 3.98
N GLU A 239 26.76 -5.26 2.98
CA GLU A 239 26.17 -5.36 1.63
C GLU A 239 26.41 -6.73 0.97
N GLN A 240 27.51 -7.39 1.29
CA GLN A 240 27.79 -8.74 0.79
C GLN A 240 26.71 -9.73 1.26
N ASP A 241 26.31 -9.65 2.54
CA ASP A 241 25.26 -10.49 3.09
C ASP A 241 23.90 -10.18 2.45
N LYS A 242 23.60 -8.89 2.21
CA LYS A 242 22.37 -8.47 1.53
C LYS A 242 22.26 -9.01 0.11
N VAL A 243 23.35 -8.94 -0.66
CA VAL A 243 23.41 -9.51 -2.01
C VAL A 243 23.17 -11.02 -1.96
N LEU A 244 23.81 -11.72 -1.01
CA LEU A 244 23.64 -13.15 -0.83
C LEU A 244 22.20 -13.53 -0.40
N MET A 245 21.62 -12.83 0.57
CA MET A 245 20.23 -13.02 1.00
C MET A 245 19.25 -12.85 -0.17
N ARG A 246 19.42 -11.80 -0.98
CA ARG A 246 18.57 -11.56 -2.15
C ARG A 246 18.69 -12.69 -3.19
N HIS A 247 19.91 -13.18 -3.43
CA HIS A 247 20.13 -14.29 -4.35
C HIS A 247 19.48 -15.59 -3.85
N LEU A 248 19.71 -15.94 -2.58
CA LEU A 248 19.12 -17.13 -1.94
C LEU A 248 17.60 -17.05 -1.90
N CYS A 249 17.04 -15.87 -1.59
CA CYS A 249 15.60 -15.61 -1.63
C CYS A 249 14.99 -15.96 -2.99
N LEU A 250 15.58 -15.40 -4.06
CA LEU A 250 15.12 -15.63 -5.42
C LEU A 250 15.15 -17.12 -5.77
N GLN A 251 16.27 -17.81 -5.51
CA GLN A 251 16.38 -19.24 -5.80
C GLN A 251 15.35 -20.07 -5.03
N HIS A 252 15.20 -19.80 -3.73
CA HIS A 252 14.30 -20.56 -2.87
C HIS A 252 12.83 -20.37 -3.27
N LEU A 253 12.40 -19.13 -3.52
CA LEU A 253 11.01 -18.85 -3.91
C LEU A 253 10.67 -19.39 -5.30
N LEU A 254 11.59 -19.32 -6.26
CA LEU A 254 11.39 -19.95 -7.57
C LEU A 254 11.29 -21.48 -7.45
N ALA A 255 12.13 -22.10 -6.63
CA ALA A 255 12.06 -23.55 -6.37
C ALA A 255 10.76 -23.96 -5.68
N ALA A 256 10.18 -23.09 -4.85
CA ALA A 256 8.86 -23.26 -4.23
C ALA A 256 7.68 -22.96 -5.16
N GLY A 257 7.93 -22.62 -6.43
CA GLY A 257 6.89 -22.41 -7.45
C GLY A 257 6.31 -21.00 -7.50
N TYR A 258 6.90 -20.03 -6.80
CA TYR A 258 6.51 -18.63 -6.95
C TYR A 258 7.11 -18.03 -8.22
N GLN A 259 6.41 -17.05 -8.79
CA GLN A 259 6.90 -16.23 -9.89
C GLN A 259 7.38 -14.88 -9.36
N HIS A 260 8.59 -14.47 -9.75
CA HIS A 260 9.08 -13.12 -9.46
C HIS A 260 8.46 -12.10 -10.42
N ILE A 261 7.63 -11.20 -9.91
CA ILE A 261 6.99 -10.12 -10.69
C ILE A 261 7.97 -8.96 -10.88
N GLY A 262 8.69 -8.59 -9.82
CA GLY A 262 9.65 -7.50 -9.80
C GLY A 262 9.77 -6.89 -8.41
N LEU A 263 10.92 -6.27 -8.11
CA LEU A 263 11.12 -5.46 -6.89
C LEU A 263 10.77 -6.16 -5.58
N GLY A 264 11.09 -7.46 -5.52
CA GLY A 264 10.83 -8.27 -4.35
C GLY A 264 9.40 -8.80 -4.25
N GLN A 265 8.53 -8.51 -5.22
CA GLN A 265 7.20 -9.11 -5.30
C GLN A 265 7.28 -10.49 -5.96
N PHE A 266 6.83 -11.50 -5.22
CA PHE A 266 6.66 -12.88 -5.64
C PHE A 266 5.21 -13.30 -5.46
N VAL A 267 4.67 -14.07 -6.39
CA VAL A 267 3.26 -14.49 -6.39
C VAL A 267 3.12 -15.92 -6.88
N ARG A 268 2.04 -16.61 -6.50
CA ARG A 268 1.69 -17.91 -7.10
C ARG A 268 1.32 -17.75 -8.59
N PRO A 269 1.46 -18.79 -9.44
CA PRO A 269 1.22 -18.68 -10.87
C PRO A 269 -0.21 -18.28 -11.28
N ASP A 270 -1.19 -18.60 -10.45
CA ASP A 270 -2.61 -18.32 -10.62
C ASP A 270 -3.04 -16.96 -10.03
N ASP A 271 -2.11 -16.21 -9.44
CA ASP A 271 -2.37 -14.88 -8.91
C ASP A 271 -2.65 -13.85 -10.03
N ASP A 272 -3.55 -12.91 -9.76
CA ASP A 272 -3.92 -11.84 -10.69
C ASP A 272 -2.73 -11.04 -11.22
N LEU A 273 -1.67 -10.83 -10.44
CA LEU A 273 -0.47 -10.11 -10.89
C LEU A 273 0.34 -10.94 -11.89
N ALA A 274 0.41 -12.26 -11.72
CA ALA A 274 1.03 -13.15 -12.69
C ALA A 274 0.26 -13.14 -14.01
N VAL A 275 -1.07 -13.27 -13.94
CA VAL A 275 -1.97 -13.22 -15.10
C VAL A 275 -1.89 -11.86 -15.82
N ALA A 276 -1.89 -10.75 -15.08
CA ALA A 276 -1.78 -9.42 -15.64
C ALA A 276 -0.45 -9.19 -16.35
N ARG A 277 0.64 -9.74 -15.82
CA ARG A 277 1.96 -9.68 -16.45
C ARG A 277 1.99 -10.47 -17.75
N GLU A 278 1.49 -11.70 -17.75
CA GLU A 278 1.44 -12.56 -18.93
C GLU A 278 0.61 -11.93 -20.05
N ARG A 279 -0.50 -11.27 -19.68
CA ARG A 279 -1.40 -10.61 -20.62
C ARG A 279 -1.03 -9.17 -20.97
N GLY A 280 0.08 -8.65 -20.45
CA GLY A 280 0.60 -7.33 -20.81
C GLY A 280 -0.16 -6.12 -20.27
N TYR A 281 -0.94 -6.27 -19.19
CA TYR A 281 -1.67 -5.16 -18.56
C TYR A 281 -1.31 -4.94 -17.08
N LEU A 282 -0.22 -5.54 -16.60
CA LEU A 282 0.31 -5.28 -15.26
C LEU A 282 0.63 -3.78 -15.09
N GLY A 283 -0.10 -3.13 -14.20
CA GLY A 283 0.10 -1.74 -13.82
C GLY A 283 0.90 -1.60 -12.53
N ARG A 284 1.21 -0.35 -12.18
CA ARG A 284 1.87 -0.01 -10.93
C ARG A 284 1.45 1.36 -10.44
N ASN A 285 1.26 1.49 -9.12
CA ASN A 285 0.97 2.76 -8.46
C ASN A 285 1.81 2.91 -7.16
N GLY A 286 1.51 3.94 -6.37
CA GLY A 286 2.20 4.20 -5.09
C GLY A 286 2.06 3.11 -4.02
N LEU A 287 1.13 2.16 -4.19
CA LEU A 287 0.94 1.01 -3.28
C LEU A 287 1.74 -0.22 -3.73
N GLY A 288 1.94 -0.41 -5.04
CA GLY A 288 2.67 -1.55 -5.59
C GLY A 288 2.19 -1.91 -6.99
N PHE A 289 2.44 -3.17 -7.37
CA PHE A 289 1.90 -3.74 -8.61
C PHE A 289 0.39 -3.93 -8.48
N THR A 290 -0.32 -3.76 -9.60
CA THR A 290 -1.77 -3.86 -9.66
C THR A 290 -2.20 -4.47 -10.99
N PRO A 291 -3.20 -5.37 -11.02
CA PRO A 291 -3.80 -5.83 -12.26
C PRO A 291 -4.82 -4.83 -12.83
N TYR A 292 -5.13 -3.77 -12.09
CA TYR A 292 -6.08 -2.74 -12.49
C TYR A 292 -5.42 -1.66 -13.33
N GLY A 293 -6.19 -1.12 -14.28
CA GLY A 293 -5.79 0.02 -15.07
C GLY A 293 -5.66 1.31 -14.26
N TYR A 294 -5.42 2.41 -14.96
CA TYR A 294 -5.24 3.72 -14.34
C TYR A 294 -6.41 4.12 -13.44
N CYS A 295 -6.10 4.52 -12.21
CA CYS A 295 -7.03 5.11 -11.25
C CYS A 295 -6.42 6.41 -10.70
N ASP A 296 -7.27 7.43 -10.46
CA ASP A 296 -6.84 8.55 -9.64
C ASP A 296 -6.67 8.06 -8.19
N HIS A 297 -5.47 8.20 -7.65
CA HIS A 297 -5.11 7.77 -6.31
C HIS A 297 -5.34 8.89 -5.31
N VAL A 298 -6.20 8.65 -4.33
CA VAL A 298 -6.54 9.60 -3.28
C VAL A 298 -6.01 9.07 -1.95
N GLY A 299 -4.93 9.68 -1.50
CA GLY A 299 -4.34 9.42 -0.19
C GLY A 299 -5.01 10.27 0.89
N LEU A 300 -5.39 9.62 1.98
CA LEU A 300 -6.04 10.20 3.16
C LEU A 300 -5.20 9.88 4.40
N GLY A 301 -5.11 10.82 5.34
CA GLY A 301 -4.31 10.65 6.55
C GLY A 301 -2.92 11.27 6.50
N LEU A 302 -2.18 11.07 7.60
CA LEU A 302 -0.86 11.63 7.86
C LEU A 302 0.16 11.15 6.82
N GLY A 303 0.86 12.07 6.18
CA GLY A 303 1.89 11.74 5.20
C GLY A 303 1.40 11.09 3.91
N ALA A 304 0.09 10.87 3.77
CA ALA A 304 -0.52 10.19 2.63
C ALA A 304 -0.25 10.95 1.32
N ILE A 305 -0.09 10.20 0.24
CA ILE A 305 0.19 10.74 -1.09
C ILE A 305 -1.02 10.50 -1.98
N SER A 306 -1.47 11.56 -2.65
CA SER A 306 -2.42 11.48 -3.74
C SER A 306 -1.69 11.61 -5.08
N GLN A 307 -2.15 10.87 -6.07
CA GLN A 307 -1.67 10.92 -7.45
C GLN A 307 -2.88 11.07 -8.37
N PHE A 308 -2.90 12.17 -9.10
CA PHE A 308 -3.77 12.42 -10.24
C PHE A 308 -2.87 12.57 -11.47
N GLU A 309 -3.47 12.51 -12.66
CA GLU A 309 -2.77 12.50 -13.95
C GLU A 309 -1.56 13.43 -14.05
N THR A 310 -1.71 14.70 -13.65
CA THR A 310 -0.63 15.70 -13.69
C THR A 310 -0.30 16.28 -12.31
N LEU A 311 -0.71 15.62 -11.22
CA LEU A 311 -0.52 16.15 -9.87
C LEU A 311 -0.20 15.04 -8.88
N TYR A 312 0.93 15.19 -8.21
CA TYR A 312 1.26 14.47 -7.00
C TYR A 312 1.18 15.42 -5.83
N ALA A 313 0.51 15.01 -4.76
CA ALA A 313 0.32 15.84 -3.57
C ALA A 313 0.51 14.99 -2.32
N GLN A 314 1.10 15.56 -1.29
CA GLN A 314 1.37 14.88 -0.03
C GLN A 314 0.84 15.68 1.15
N ASN A 315 0.14 14.98 2.03
CA ASN A 315 -0.25 15.49 3.34
C ASN A 315 0.96 15.64 4.26
N THR A 316 0.87 16.57 5.20
CA THR A 316 1.91 16.76 6.21
C THR A 316 2.15 15.49 7.04
N HIS A 317 3.42 15.28 7.41
CA HIS A 317 3.84 14.25 8.37
C HIS A 317 3.73 14.74 9.82
N ALA A 318 3.53 16.04 10.03
CA ALA A 318 3.40 16.63 11.35
C ALA A 318 1.95 16.54 11.84
N LEU A 319 1.71 15.72 12.87
CA LEU A 319 0.37 15.47 13.39
C LEU A 319 -0.37 16.75 13.79
N ASN A 320 0.29 17.67 14.48
CA ASN A 320 -0.34 18.93 14.91
C ASN A 320 -0.81 19.77 13.71
N ASP A 321 -0.01 19.85 12.64
CA ASP A 321 -0.39 20.58 11.43
C ASP A 321 -1.55 19.91 10.72
N TYR A 322 -1.56 18.57 10.66
CA TYR A 322 -2.64 17.78 10.08
C TYR A 322 -3.97 18.05 10.80
N LEU A 323 -3.98 17.93 12.13
CA LEU A 323 -5.17 18.19 12.95
C LEU A 323 -5.64 19.64 12.82
N THR A 324 -4.72 20.61 12.86
CA THR A 324 -5.05 22.05 12.81
C THR A 324 -5.66 22.44 11.46
N GLN A 325 -5.12 21.95 10.34
CA GLN A 325 -5.65 22.26 9.01
C GLN A 325 -7.06 21.71 8.83
N LEU A 326 -7.30 20.46 9.22
CA LEU A 326 -8.61 19.82 9.09
C LEU A 326 -9.67 20.43 10.02
N GLN A 327 -9.28 20.90 11.21
CA GLN A 327 -10.15 21.70 12.08
C GLN A 327 -10.58 23.03 11.44
N ARG A 328 -9.76 23.60 10.54
CA ARG A 328 -10.07 24.82 9.77
C ARG A 328 -10.81 24.53 8.45
N GLY A 329 -11.17 23.27 8.18
CA GLY A 329 -11.83 22.87 6.93
C GLY A 329 -10.92 22.92 5.71
N GLN A 330 -9.60 22.78 5.90
CA GLN A 330 -8.59 22.78 4.83
C GLN A 330 -7.90 21.42 4.76
N LEU A 331 -7.56 20.96 3.55
CA LEU A 331 -6.79 19.71 3.39
C LEU A 331 -5.36 19.91 3.91
N ALA A 332 -4.80 18.89 4.53
CA ALA A 332 -3.48 18.93 5.15
C ALA A 332 -2.30 18.84 4.15
N THR A 333 -2.56 19.10 2.87
CA THR A 333 -1.57 19.04 1.79
C THR A 333 -0.49 20.10 2.00
N CYS A 334 0.78 19.67 2.13
CA CYS A 334 1.89 20.58 2.42
C CYS A 334 2.92 20.69 1.30
N ARG A 335 2.98 19.70 0.40
CA ARG A 335 3.92 19.69 -0.73
C ARG A 335 3.43 18.79 -1.85
N GLY A 336 4.02 18.91 -3.02
CA GLY A 336 3.67 18.09 -4.17
C GLY A 336 4.54 18.39 -5.39
N TRP A 337 4.18 17.80 -6.52
CA TRP A 337 4.87 17.99 -7.79
C TRP A 337 3.90 17.88 -8.96
N ARG A 338 4.14 18.67 -10.01
CA ARG A 338 3.46 18.54 -11.30
C ARG A 338 4.49 18.19 -12.38
N PRO A 339 4.36 17.03 -13.06
CA PRO A 339 5.10 16.78 -14.28
C PRO A 339 4.72 17.82 -15.33
N GLY A 340 5.71 18.52 -15.89
CA GLY A 340 5.49 19.33 -17.09
C GLY A 340 5.00 20.76 -16.91
N SER A 341 5.51 21.51 -15.93
CA SER A 341 5.69 22.95 -16.12
C SER A 341 7.13 23.22 -16.55
N THR A 342 7.44 22.92 -17.82
CA THR A 342 8.57 23.57 -18.49
C THR A 342 8.28 25.07 -18.47
N SER A 343 9.04 25.79 -17.64
CA SER A 343 9.20 27.24 -17.80
C SER A 343 10.15 27.50 -18.96
#